data_AF-H0ZH42-F1
#
_entry.id   AF-H0ZH42-F1
#
_cell.length_a   1.000
_cell.length_b   1.000
_cell.length_c   1.000
_cell.angle_alpha   90.00
_cell.angle_beta   90.00
_cell.angle_gamma   90.00
#
_symmetry.space_group_name_H-M   'P 1'
#
loop_
_entity.id
_entity.type
_entity.pdbx_description
1 polymer ?
#
loop_
_entity_poly.entity_id
_entity_poly.type
_entity_poly.pdbx_seq_one_letter_code
_entity_poly.pdbx_strand_id
1 'polypeptide(L)'
;MSAAAPAAPAAAAGPGVAPYGAEQPMACGGRRSRPWAAVTGTEPEAAAAARRGRAGGAMDETSPLVSPERAQGPDYGLPGGAVRALPPAAPPPPSPPGSPGGRDRERQPLLERGARGPAAAQAQAQAQAAAAAAAAAAAAAQRERNDFPEDPEFADVVRRAELASERGIFPERISQGSSGSYFVKDPQGKIIGVFKPKNEEPYGQLNPKWTKWLQKLCCPCCFGRDCLVLNQGYLSEAGASLVDQKLELNIVPRTKVVYLASETFNYSAIDRVKSRGKRLALEKVPKVGQRFNRIGLPPKVGSFQLFVEGYKDADYWLRRFEAEPLPENTNRQLLLQFERLVVLDYIIRNTDRGNDNWLIKYDCPLDSAGVRDSDWVVVKEPIIKLAAIDNGLAFPLKHPDSWRAYPFYWAWLPQAKIPFSQEIKDLILPKISDPNFVKDLEEDLYELFKKDPGFDRGQFHKQIAVMRGQILNLTQALKDGKSPLHLVQMPPVIVETARSHQRSASESYTQSFQSRKPFFSWW
;
A
#
# COMPACT_ATOMS: atom_id res chain seq x y z
N MET A 1 -50.71 56.31 13.96
CA MET A 1 -51.67 56.71 15.01
C MET A 1 -53.07 56.52 14.46
N SER A 2 -54.05 55.95 15.15
CA SER A 2 -54.06 54.97 16.24
C SER A 2 -55.45 54.30 16.20
N ALA A 3 -55.58 53.01 16.53
CA ALA A 3 -56.85 52.29 16.35
C ALA A 3 -57.88 52.53 17.48
N ALA A 4 -59.15 52.23 17.21
CA ALA A 4 -60.26 52.40 18.15
C ALA A 4 -60.61 51.13 18.95
N ALA A 5 -61.16 51.41 20.13
CA ALA A 5 -61.89 50.60 21.11
C ALA A 5 -63.13 49.82 20.58
N PRO A 6 -63.94 49.10 21.41
CA PRO A 6 -63.63 48.22 22.56
C PRO A 6 -64.54 46.95 22.70
N ALA A 7 -64.35 46.20 23.80
CA ALA A 7 -65.36 45.46 24.60
C ALA A 7 -65.99 44.12 24.10
N ALA A 8 -66.57 43.39 25.06
CA ALA A 8 -67.25 42.07 24.96
C ALA A 8 -68.76 42.21 25.36
N PRO A 9 -69.62 41.21 25.72
CA PRO A 9 -69.36 39.88 26.35
C PRO A 9 -70.30 38.67 26.01
N ALA A 10 -70.00 37.50 26.63
CA ALA A 10 -70.89 36.37 27.04
C ALA A 10 -71.65 35.55 25.94
N ALA A 11 -72.05 34.27 26.12
CA ALA A 11 -72.06 33.30 27.25
C ALA A 11 -71.79 31.85 26.70
N ALA A 12 -72.10 30.65 27.26
CA ALA A 12 -72.83 30.18 28.46
C ALA A 12 -72.48 28.69 28.82
N ALA A 13 -72.94 28.22 29.99
CA ALA A 13 -73.26 26.83 30.41
C ALA A 13 -72.19 25.68 30.46
N GLY A 14 -72.22 24.91 31.57
CA GLY A 14 -71.52 23.61 31.79
C GLY A 14 -72.52 22.43 31.84
N PRO A 15 -72.39 21.37 32.69
CA PRO A 15 -71.38 21.03 33.74
C PRO A 15 -70.65 19.67 33.44
N GLY A 16 -69.81 19.03 34.29
CA GLY A 16 -69.17 19.36 35.58
C GLY A 16 -68.68 18.11 36.35
N VAL A 17 -68.14 18.30 37.57
CA VAL A 17 -67.80 17.28 38.62
C VAL A 17 -66.48 16.46 38.46
N ALA A 18 -65.80 16.27 39.60
CA ALA A 18 -64.55 15.51 39.86
C ALA A 18 -64.76 14.71 41.20
N PRO A 19 -63.80 14.33 42.10
CA PRO A 19 -62.33 14.48 42.13
C PRO A 19 -61.52 13.27 42.73
N TYR A 20 -60.22 13.53 43.02
CA TYR A 20 -59.29 12.82 43.94
C TYR A 20 -58.58 11.51 43.53
N GLY A 21 -57.31 11.43 43.94
CA GLY A 21 -56.41 10.28 43.80
C GLY A 21 -54.96 10.71 43.58
N ALA A 22 -54.18 10.94 44.66
CA ALA A 22 -52.78 11.35 44.58
C ALA A 22 -51.91 10.56 45.56
N GLU A 23 -50.82 9.96 45.06
CA GLU A 23 -49.81 9.28 45.89
C GLU A 23 -48.40 9.36 45.26
N GLN A 24 -47.38 8.89 46.00
CA GLN A 24 -45.98 9.31 45.87
C GLN A 24 -45.06 8.33 45.07
N PRO A 25 -43.83 8.74 44.70
CA PRO A 25 -43.02 8.02 43.72
C PRO A 25 -42.33 6.75 44.25
N MET A 26 -42.25 5.72 43.41
CA MET A 26 -41.48 4.49 43.65
C MET A 26 -39.97 4.68 43.42
N ALA A 27 -39.15 4.16 44.34
CA ALA A 27 -37.70 4.31 44.33
C ALA A 27 -36.95 3.20 43.56
N CYS A 28 -35.66 3.44 43.28
CA CYS A 28 -34.81 2.58 42.46
C CYS A 28 -34.54 1.19 43.08
N GLY A 29 -35.05 0.12 42.45
CA GLY A 29 -34.71 -1.27 42.78
C GLY A 29 -33.36 -1.71 42.20
N GLY A 30 -32.25 -1.31 42.81
CA GLY A 30 -30.90 -1.66 42.34
C GLY A 30 -30.59 -3.16 42.41
N ARG A 31 -30.34 -3.81 41.26
CA ARG A 31 -29.89 -5.21 41.19
C ARG A 31 -28.52 -5.29 40.51
N ARG A 32 -27.52 -5.84 41.23
CA ARG A 32 -26.10 -5.82 40.82
C ARG A 32 -25.87 -6.72 39.60
N SER A 33 -25.28 -6.17 38.54
CA SER A 33 -24.68 -6.96 37.48
C SER A 33 -23.35 -7.58 37.95
N ARG A 34 -23.16 -8.87 37.64
CA ARG A 34 -21.83 -9.50 37.54
C ARG A 34 -21.62 -9.88 36.07
N PRO A 35 -20.37 -9.89 35.58
CA PRO A 35 -20.11 -10.09 34.15
C PRO A 35 -20.47 -11.51 33.72
N TRP A 36 -21.16 -11.64 32.58
CA TRP A 36 -21.30 -12.92 31.89
C TRP A 36 -20.02 -13.21 31.08
N ALA A 37 -19.60 -14.46 31.06
CA ALA A 37 -18.34 -14.89 30.43
C ALA A 37 -18.47 -15.05 28.90
N ALA A 38 -17.34 -15.24 28.23
CA ALA A 38 -17.33 -15.55 26.79
C ALA A 38 -18.13 -16.83 26.49
N VAL A 39 -19.03 -16.75 25.51
CA VAL A 39 -19.71 -17.93 24.93
C VAL A 39 -19.09 -18.20 23.56
N THR A 40 -18.27 -19.25 23.48
CA THR A 40 -17.69 -19.74 22.24
C THR A 40 -18.72 -20.55 21.47
N GLY A 41 -19.23 -20.02 20.36
CA GLY A 41 -20.11 -20.75 19.46
C GLY A 41 -19.35 -21.77 18.63
N THR A 42 -19.39 -23.04 19.02
CA THR A 42 -18.98 -24.19 18.20
C THR A 42 -20.22 -24.98 17.78
N GLU A 43 -20.51 -25.06 16.49
CA GLU A 43 -21.51 -25.98 15.93
C GLU A 43 -20.87 -27.27 15.39
N PRO A 44 -21.61 -28.39 15.36
CA PRO A 44 -21.00 -29.73 15.37
C PRO A 44 -20.72 -30.31 13.98
N GLU A 45 -19.69 -31.16 13.93
CA GLU A 45 -19.33 -31.97 12.76
C GLU A 45 -20.28 -33.17 12.61
N ALA A 46 -20.96 -33.29 11.46
CA ALA A 46 -21.87 -34.40 11.20
C ALA A 46 -21.13 -35.63 10.65
N ALA A 47 -20.92 -36.64 11.50
CA ALA A 47 -20.22 -37.87 11.10
C ALA A 47 -21.08 -38.79 10.22
N ALA A 48 -20.50 -39.29 9.12
CA ALA A 48 -21.06 -40.37 8.31
C ALA A 48 -20.02 -41.50 8.15
N ALA A 49 -20.34 -42.69 8.63
CA ALA A 49 -19.36 -43.77 8.79
C ALA A 49 -19.61 -44.99 7.87
N ALA A 50 -18.51 -45.46 7.27
CA ALA A 50 -18.22 -46.83 6.83
C ALA A 50 -19.17 -47.56 5.85
N ARG A 51 -18.60 -47.93 4.70
CA ARG A 51 -18.58 -49.33 4.25
C ARG A 51 -17.15 -49.76 3.87
N ARG A 52 -16.86 -51.05 4.00
CA ARG A 52 -15.50 -51.62 3.93
C ARG A 52 -15.15 -52.12 2.52
N GLY A 53 -13.90 -51.96 2.12
CA GLY A 53 -13.22 -52.73 1.07
C GLY A 53 -11.78 -53.02 1.54
N ARG A 54 -11.26 -54.24 1.33
CA ARG A 54 -10.02 -54.71 1.97
C ARG A 54 -9.09 -55.46 1.01
N ALA A 55 -8.07 -54.77 0.51
CA ALA A 55 -6.81 -55.31 0.02
C ALA A 55 -5.76 -54.18 0.09
N GLY A 56 -4.47 -54.42 0.30
CA GLY A 56 -3.79 -55.71 0.52
C GLY A 56 -2.48 -55.76 -0.24
N GLY A 57 -1.40 -55.22 0.34
CA GLY A 57 -0.07 -55.19 -0.25
C GLY A 57 0.84 -54.23 0.50
N ALA A 58 2.03 -54.69 0.86
CA ALA A 58 3.09 -53.90 1.47
C ALA A 58 4.39 -54.13 0.68
N MET A 59 5.25 -53.11 0.62
CA MET A 59 6.70 -53.29 0.47
C MET A 59 7.44 -51.99 0.83
N ASP A 60 8.73 -52.13 1.10
CA ASP A 60 9.56 -51.17 1.80
C ASP A 60 10.58 -50.44 0.90
N GLU A 61 11.06 -49.32 1.45
CA GLU A 61 12.44 -48.77 1.35
C GLU A 61 13.13 -48.34 0.02
N THR A 62 14.03 -47.38 0.22
CA THR A 62 15.28 -47.09 -0.53
C THR A 62 15.29 -46.40 -1.91
N SER A 63 15.62 -45.10 -1.85
CA SER A 63 16.83 -44.51 -2.48
C SER A 63 16.80 -43.94 -3.92
N PRO A 64 17.74 -43.02 -4.28
CA PRO A 64 17.57 -42.11 -5.42
C PRO A 64 18.72 -42.07 -6.46
N LEU A 65 18.36 -41.86 -7.74
CA LEU A 65 19.24 -41.39 -8.83
C LEU A 65 18.43 -40.38 -9.67
N VAL A 66 18.90 -39.19 -10.09
CA VAL A 66 20.13 -38.80 -10.82
C VAL A 66 20.07 -39.17 -12.31
N SER A 67 20.26 -38.16 -13.17
CA SER A 67 20.26 -38.19 -14.65
C SER A 67 20.71 -36.81 -15.16
N PRO A 68 21.07 -36.62 -16.45
CA PRO A 68 21.18 -37.59 -17.54
C PRO A 68 22.58 -37.67 -18.17
N GLU A 69 22.76 -38.55 -19.15
CA GLU A 69 23.83 -38.42 -20.16
C GLU A 69 23.28 -38.55 -21.60
N ARG A 70 24.16 -38.50 -22.61
CA ARG A 70 23.88 -37.92 -23.94
C ARG A 70 24.05 -38.93 -25.09
N ALA A 71 23.19 -38.87 -26.11
CA ALA A 71 23.29 -39.64 -27.36
C ALA A 71 23.48 -38.72 -28.59
N GLN A 72 23.95 -39.27 -29.73
CA GLN A 72 24.32 -38.54 -30.97
C GLN A 72 24.06 -39.33 -32.26
N GLY A 73 23.99 -38.61 -33.39
CA GLY A 73 24.28 -39.08 -34.77
C GLY A 73 23.12 -39.74 -35.54
N PRO A 74 23.28 -40.00 -36.85
CA PRO A 74 24.31 -39.54 -37.83
C PRO A 74 23.78 -38.36 -38.69
N ASP A 75 24.51 -37.61 -39.54
CA ASP A 75 25.79 -37.70 -40.29
C ASP A 75 25.71 -38.26 -41.73
N TYR A 76 26.23 -37.50 -42.71
CA TYR A 76 26.32 -37.82 -44.16
C TYR A 76 27.25 -36.86 -44.97
N GLY A 77 28.37 -37.39 -45.52
CA GLY A 77 28.82 -37.17 -46.92
C GLY A 77 29.54 -35.88 -47.37
N LEU A 78 30.82 -36.00 -47.77
CA LEU A 78 31.62 -35.09 -48.63
C LEU A 78 32.21 -35.90 -49.83
N PRO A 79 32.63 -35.32 -50.98
CA PRO A 79 34.05 -34.91 -51.17
C PRO A 79 34.41 -33.85 -52.28
N GLY A 80 35.67 -33.36 -52.28
CA GLY A 80 36.36 -32.61 -53.36
C GLY A 80 36.34 -31.06 -53.25
N GLY A 81 37.28 -30.23 -53.77
CA GLY A 81 38.62 -30.44 -54.37
C GLY A 81 38.89 -29.54 -55.61
N ALA A 82 40.09 -29.00 -55.92
CA ALA A 82 41.35 -28.80 -55.17
C ALA A 82 42.36 -27.85 -55.93
N VAL A 83 43.28 -27.17 -55.21
CA VAL A 83 44.62 -26.62 -55.65
C VAL A 83 44.72 -25.52 -56.75
N ARG A 84 45.36 -24.35 -56.47
CA ARG A 84 46.74 -23.90 -56.92
C ARG A 84 47.09 -22.38 -56.80
N ALA A 85 48.39 -22.10 -56.65
CA ALA A 85 49.19 -20.95 -57.19
C ALA A 85 49.24 -19.56 -56.50
N LEU A 86 50.40 -18.88 -56.69
CA LEU A 86 50.82 -17.52 -56.26
C LEU A 86 51.66 -16.86 -57.39
N PRO A 87 51.68 -15.50 -57.53
CA PRO A 87 52.68 -14.75 -58.31
C PRO A 87 53.58 -13.81 -57.45
N PRO A 88 54.69 -13.25 -57.99
CA PRO A 88 55.80 -12.64 -57.21
C PRO A 88 55.87 -11.08 -57.19
N ALA A 89 56.94 -10.52 -56.60
CA ALA A 89 57.14 -9.10 -56.25
C ALA A 89 58.11 -8.31 -57.17
N ALA A 90 58.24 -6.99 -56.94
CA ALA A 90 59.11 -6.04 -57.67
C ALA A 90 59.72 -4.94 -56.73
N PRO A 91 60.78 -4.18 -57.14
CA PRO A 91 61.73 -3.52 -56.22
C PRO A 91 61.69 -1.97 -56.10
N PRO A 92 62.44 -1.35 -55.15
CA PRO A 92 62.47 0.11 -54.90
C PRO A 92 63.77 0.86 -55.32
N PRO A 93 63.72 2.19 -55.53
CA PRO A 93 64.89 3.09 -55.65
C PRO A 93 64.83 4.29 -54.62
N PRO A 94 65.68 5.36 -54.62
CA PRO A 94 66.62 5.58 -53.51
C PRO A 94 66.64 6.99 -52.85
N SER A 95 67.47 7.17 -51.80
CA SER A 95 67.86 8.46 -51.17
C SER A 95 69.22 8.97 -51.69
N PRO A 96 69.59 10.27 -51.58
CA PRO A 96 70.38 10.79 -50.41
C PRO A 96 70.19 12.34 -50.21
N PRO A 97 71.07 13.15 -49.56
CA PRO A 97 72.14 12.92 -48.54
C PRO A 97 71.95 13.72 -47.21
N GLY A 98 72.92 13.66 -46.27
CA GLY A 98 72.99 14.47 -45.02
C GLY A 98 73.62 15.87 -45.20
N SER A 99 74.14 16.61 -44.20
CA SER A 99 74.49 16.40 -42.76
C SER A 99 74.71 17.82 -42.12
N PRO A 100 75.38 18.05 -40.96
CA PRO A 100 75.63 17.28 -39.72
C PRO A 100 75.19 18.05 -38.43
N GLY A 101 75.48 17.51 -37.24
CA GLY A 101 75.57 18.28 -35.98
C GLY A 101 74.84 17.65 -34.79
N GLY A 102 75.59 17.21 -33.76
CA GLY A 102 75.03 16.53 -32.58
C GLY A 102 75.36 17.22 -31.26
N ARG A 103 74.70 16.76 -30.19
CA ARG A 103 75.11 16.86 -28.77
C ARG A 103 74.32 15.87 -27.91
N ASP A 104 74.94 15.41 -26.84
CA ASP A 104 74.46 14.31 -26.01
C ASP A 104 73.30 14.67 -25.08
N ARG A 105 72.45 13.68 -24.78
CA ARG A 105 71.77 13.56 -23.48
C ARG A 105 71.25 12.15 -23.20
N GLU A 106 71.06 11.85 -21.91
CA GLU A 106 71.04 10.48 -21.40
C GLU A 106 69.87 9.60 -21.85
N ARG A 107 70.12 8.29 -21.82
CA ARG A 107 69.09 7.25 -21.98
C ARG A 107 68.19 7.19 -20.75
N GLN A 108 66.90 7.46 -20.91
CA GLN A 108 65.87 6.86 -20.06
C GLN A 108 65.20 5.73 -20.84
N PRO A 109 64.99 4.54 -20.24
CA PRO A 109 64.27 3.47 -20.91
C PRO A 109 62.81 3.87 -21.07
N LEU A 110 62.29 3.79 -22.29
CA LEU A 110 60.86 3.87 -22.56
C LEU A 110 60.18 2.69 -21.86
N LEU A 111 59.59 2.92 -20.69
CA LEU A 111 58.84 1.89 -19.97
C LEU A 111 57.77 1.34 -20.92
N GLU A 112 57.81 0.02 -21.13
CA GLU A 112 56.88 -0.65 -22.02
C GLU A 112 55.45 -0.31 -21.63
N ARG A 113 54.62 -0.01 -22.63
CA ARG A 113 53.17 0.10 -22.45
C ARG A 113 52.56 -1.30 -22.32
N GLY A 114 53.06 -2.04 -21.33
CA GLY A 114 52.83 -3.47 -21.14
C GLY A 114 51.35 -3.77 -21.14
N ALA A 115 50.97 -4.81 -21.88
CA ALA A 115 49.59 -5.26 -21.93
C ALA A 115 49.07 -5.47 -20.51
N ARG A 116 47.94 -4.83 -20.16
CA ARG A 116 47.23 -5.10 -18.90
C ARG A 116 46.77 -6.55 -18.94
N GLY A 117 47.58 -7.45 -18.38
CA GLY A 117 47.29 -8.88 -18.37
C GLY A 117 45.92 -9.15 -17.72
N PRO A 118 45.25 -10.27 -18.08
CA PRO A 118 43.88 -10.53 -17.64
C PRO A 118 43.72 -10.50 -16.12
N ALA A 119 44.75 -10.87 -15.35
CA ALA A 119 44.76 -10.75 -13.89
C ALA A 119 44.61 -9.29 -13.38
N ALA A 120 45.22 -8.30 -14.03
CA ALA A 120 45.08 -6.90 -13.65
C ALA A 120 43.68 -6.34 -13.97
N ALA A 121 43.09 -6.77 -15.09
CA ALA A 121 41.69 -6.45 -15.43
C ALA A 121 40.71 -7.13 -14.45
N GLN A 122 40.94 -8.39 -14.08
CA GLN A 122 40.16 -9.12 -13.08
C GLN A 122 40.25 -8.46 -11.70
N ALA A 123 41.45 -8.08 -11.24
CA ALA A 123 41.63 -7.36 -9.97
C ALA A 123 40.90 -6.01 -9.98
N GLN A 124 40.97 -5.25 -11.08
CA GLN A 124 40.23 -3.99 -11.23
C GLN A 124 38.71 -4.21 -11.21
N ALA A 125 38.20 -5.25 -11.88
CA ALA A 125 36.78 -5.61 -11.86
C ALA A 125 36.30 -6.10 -10.48
N GLN A 126 37.11 -6.87 -9.77
CA GLN A 126 36.83 -7.30 -8.39
C GLN A 126 36.79 -6.11 -7.42
N ALA A 127 37.72 -5.16 -7.55
CA ALA A 127 37.71 -3.93 -6.76
C ALA A 127 36.46 -3.06 -7.04
N GLN A 128 36.06 -2.94 -8.31
CA GLN A 128 34.82 -2.24 -8.70
C GLN A 128 33.56 -2.94 -8.15
N ALA A 129 33.50 -4.27 -8.22
CA ALA A 129 32.40 -5.05 -7.65
C ALA A 129 32.32 -4.93 -6.12
N ALA A 130 33.47 -4.95 -5.43
CA ALA A 130 33.55 -4.75 -3.99
C ALA A 130 33.13 -3.32 -3.57
N ALA A 131 33.54 -2.30 -4.31
CA ALA A 131 33.12 -0.92 -4.09
C ALA A 131 31.61 -0.73 -4.31
N ALA A 132 31.05 -1.33 -5.37
CA ALA A 132 29.62 -1.32 -5.64
C ALA A 132 28.82 -2.04 -4.54
N ALA A 133 29.30 -3.18 -4.05
CA ALA A 133 28.69 -3.91 -2.94
C ALA A 133 28.75 -3.11 -1.62
N ALA A 134 29.86 -2.42 -1.34
CA ALA A 134 29.98 -1.55 -0.17
C ALA A 134 29.04 -0.34 -0.25
N ALA A 135 28.93 0.31 -1.41
CA ALA A 135 27.99 1.40 -1.64
C ALA A 135 26.52 0.94 -1.51
N ALA A 136 26.17 -0.23 -2.05
CA ALA A 136 24.85 -0.81 -1.89
C ALA A 136 24.52 -1.16 -0.42
N ALA A 137 25.50 -1.67 0.33
CA ALA A 137 25.35 -1.96 1.76
C ALA A 137 25.16 -0.68 2.59
N ALA A 138 25.90 0.39 2.29
CA ALA A 138 25.74 1.69 2.93
C ALA A 138 24.36 2.31 2.62
N ALA A 139 23.91 2.25 1.36
CA ALA A 139 22.58 2.73 0.95
C ALA A 139 21.44 1.90 1.56
N ALA A 140 21.63 0.59 1.76
CA ALA A 140 20.68 -0.25 2.50
C ALA A 140 20.63 0.14 3.98
N ALA A 141 21.78 0.27 4.64
CA ALA A 141 21.86 0.68 6.05
C ALA A 141 21.22 2.06 6.28
N GLN A 142 21.41 3.02 5.35
CA GLN A 142 20.77 4.34 5.42
C GLN A 142 19.24 4.25 5.36
N ARG A 143 18.67 3.41 4.48
CA ARG A 143 17.22 3.20 4.39
C ARG A 143 16.66 2.55 5.66
N GLU A 144 17.42 1.64 6.27
CA GLU A 144 17.04 0.93 7.48
C GLU A 144 17.07 1.79 8.77
N ARG A 145 17.52 3.06 8.71
CA ARG A 145 17.50 3.97 9.87
C ARG A 145 16.15 4.64 10.15
N ASN A 146 15.19 4.54 9.22
CA ASN A 146 13.87 5.18 9.35
C ASN A 146 13.94 6.71 9.57
N ASP A 147 14.87 7.39 8.88
CA ASP A 147 15.01 8.85 8.92
C ASP A 147 13.84 9.55 8.18
N PHE A 148 13.05 10.37 8.88
CA PHE A 148 11.97 11.20 8.30
C PHE A 148 12.10 12.68 8.71
N PRO A 149 13.07 13.43 8.15
CA PRO A 149 13.29 14.84 8.50
C PRO A 149 12.09 15.75 8.16
N GLU A 150 11.23 15.33 7.23
CA GLU A 150 10.01 16.01 6.83
C GLU A 150 8.80 15.75 7.76
N ASP A 151 8.90 14.79 8.70
CA ASP A 151 7.82 14.43 9.61
C ASP A 151 8.39 13.90 10.95
N PRO A 152 8.92 14.80 11.81
CA PRO A 152 9.58 14.42 13.07
C PRO A 152 8.65 13.67 14.04
N GLU A 153 7.36 13.99 14.02
CA GLU A 153 6.35 13.31 14.83
C GLU A 153 6.19 11.84 14.42
N PHE A 154 6.14 11.55 13.11
CA PHE A 154 6.14 10.18 12.60
C PHE A 154 7.46 9.46 12.95
N ALA A 155 8.61 10.13 12.85
CA ALA A 155 9.90 9.57 13.28
C ALA A 155 9.92 9.20 14.78
N ASP A 156 9.32 10.03 15.65
CA ASP A 156 9.19 9.75 17.08
C ASP A 156 8.15 8.64 17.40
N VAL A 157 7.18 8.39 16.53
CA VAL A 157 6.33 7.18 16.60
C VAL A 157 7.14 5.93 16.26
N VAL A 158 7.91 5.95 15.17
CA VAL A 158 8.73 4.80 14.75
C VAL A 158 9.81 4.48 15.79
N ARG A 159 10.50 5.50 16.33
CA ARG A 159 11.51 5.30 17.40
C ARG A 159 10.91 4.68 18.67
N ARG A 160 9.64 4.95 18.98
CA ARG A 160 8.92 4.28 20.09
C ARG A 160 8.61 2.82 19.78
N ALA A 161 8.28 2.47 18.54
CA ALA A 161 8.08 1.07 18.12
C ALA A 161 9.38 0.24 18.19
N GLU A 162 10.50 0.85 17.82
CA GLU A 162 11.85 0.25 17.94
C GLU A 162 12.21 0.03 19.42
N LEU A 163 12.10 1.07 20.25
CA LEU A 163 12.35 1.00 21.69
C LEU A 163 11.40 0.02 22.44
N ALA A 164 10.17 -0.16 21.97
CA ALA A 164 9.26 -1.18 22.49
C ALA A 164 9.79 -2.59 22.19
N SER A 165 10.23 -2.81 20.95
CA SER A 165 10.80 -4.09 20.50
C SER A 165 12.11 -4.44 21.21
N GLU A 166 12.96 -3.45 21.50
CA GLU A 166 14.18 -3.61 22.33
C GLU A 166 13.84 -4.05 23.76
N ARG A 167 12.71 -3.59 24.31
CA ARG A 167 12.20 -3.93 25.65
C ARG A 167 11.38 -5.23 25.67
N GLY A 168 11.31 -5.96 24.55
CA GLY A 168 10.53 -7.20 24.42
C GLY A 168 9.01 -7.01 24.25
N ILE A 169 8.55 -5.77 24.05
CA ILE A 169 7.15 -5.43 23.76
C ILE A 169 6.97 -5.46 22.24
N PHE A 170 6.76 -6.67 21.71
CA PHE A 170 6.73 -6.91 20.27
C PHE A 170 5.37 -6.59 19.62
N PRO A 171 5.36 -6.24 18.31
CA PRO A 171 4.13 -6.16 17.53
C PRO A 171 3.33 -7.48 17.49
N GLU A 172 2.01 -7.40 17.62
CA GLU A 172 1.10 -8.55 17.66
C GLU A 172 0.38 -8.72 16.31
N ARG A 173 0.20 -9.96 15.84
CA ARG A 173 -0.45 -10.23 14.54
C ARG A 173 -1.96 -10.00 14.64
N ILE A 174 -2.52 -9.27 13.68
CA ILE A 174 -3.96 -9.05 13.55
C ILE A 174 -4.62 -10.35 13.07
N SER A 175 -5.48 -10.95 13.90
CA SER A 175 -6.08 -12.28 13.66
C SER A 175 -7.10 -12.29 12.53
N GLN A 176 -8.00 -11.31 12.50
CA GLN A 176 -9.09 -11.19 11.52
C GLN A 176 -8.63 -10.69 10.14
N GLY A 177 -7.41 -10.15 10.03
CA GLY A 177 -6.94 -9.46 8.83
C GLY A 177 -6.24 -10.32 7.77
N SER A 178 -5.60 -9.63 6.82
CA SER A 178 -4.66 -10.25 5.87
C SER A 178 -3.49 -10.91 6.63
N SER A 179 -2.86 -11.92 6.01
CA SER A 179 -1.92 -12.83 6.69
C SER A 179 -0.74 -12.15 7.40
N GLY A 180 -0.32 -11.00 6.92
CA GLY A 180 0.88 -10.26 7.35
C GLY A 180 0.56 -8.83 7.76
N SER A 181 -0.34 -8.64 8.72
CA SER A 181 -0.61 -7.34 9.35
C SER A 181 -0.40 -7.43 10.86
N TYR A 182 0.23 -6.41 11.45
CA TYR A 182 0.62 -6.41 12.86
C TYR A 182 0.25 -5.09 13.55
N PHE A 183 -0.35 -5.15 14.74
CA PHE A 183 -0.47 -4.00 15.64
C PHE A 183 0.88 -3.75 16.30
N VAL A 184 1.47 -2.59 16.04
CA VAL A 184 2.72 -2.15 16.64
C VAL A 184 2.44 -1.37 17.93
N LYS A 185 3.22 -1.66 18.97
CA LYS A 185 3.07 -1.09 20.30
C LYS A 185 4.21 -0.14 20.66
N ASP A 186 3.95 0.77 21.59
CA ASP A 186 4.96 1.60 22.25
C ASP A 186 5.51 0.93 23.53
N PRO A 187 6.51 1.52 24.22
CA PRO A 187 7.09 0.97 25.44
C PRO A 187 6.13 0.85 26.64
N GLN A 188 4.89 1.30 26.51
CA GLN A 188 3.81 1.19 27.48
C GLN A 188 2.79 0.11 27.07
N GLY A 189 2.98 -0.54 25.91
CA GLY A 189 2.09 -1.57 25.37
C GLY A 189 0.87 -1.02 24.62
N LYS A 190 0.76 0.30 24.44
CA LYS A 190 -0.34 0.93 23.70
C LYS A 190 -0.10 0.76 22.19
N ILE A 191 -1.15 0.45 21.43
CA ILE A 191 -1.08 0.37 19.97
C ILE A 191 -0.86 1.77 19.39
N ILE A 192 0.18 1.93 18.58
CA ILE A 192 0.58 3.19 17.93
C ILE A 192 0.59 3.13 16.40
N GLY A 193 0.58 1.93 15.81
CA GLY A 193 0.51 1.77 14.36
C GLY A 193 0.10 0.39 13.90
N VAL A 194 -0.20 0.28 12.61
CA VAL A 194 -0.38 -0.98 11.89
C VAL A 194 0.78 -1.14 10.91
N PHE A 195 1.51 -2.25 11.00
CA PHE A 195 2.63 -2.58 10.12
C PHE A 195 2.31 -3.76 9.21
N LYS A 196 2.53 -3.59 7.90
CA LYS A 196 2.30 -4.60 6.86
C LYS A 196 3.61 -4.88 6.11
N PRO A 197 4.42 -5.87 6.53
CA PRO A 197 5.69 -6.20 5.87
C PRO A 197 5.48 -6.81 4.48
N LYS A 198 6.15 -6.22 3.47
CA LYS A 198 6.09 -6.58 2.04
C LYS A 198 6.15 -8.09 1.77
N ASN A 199 7.03 -8.82 2.47
CA ASN A 199 7.24 -10.24 2.20
C ASN A 199 6.19 -11.18 2.83
N GLU A 200 5.23 -10.65 3.60
CA GLU A 200 4.08 -11.38 4.14
C GLU A 200 2.74 -10.99 3.47
N GLU A 201 2.76 -10.09 2.47
CA GLU A 201 1.61 -9.74 1.62
C GLU A 201 0.98 -10.99 0.95
N PRO A 202 -0.27 -10.94 0.44
CA PRO A 202 -0.95 -12.06 -0.22
C PRO A 202 -0.18 -12.81 -1.31
N TYR A 203 0.79 -12.15 -1.97
CA TYR A 203 1.62 -12.73 -3.03
C TYR A 203 3.09 -12.94 -2.60
N GLY A 204 3.43 -12.55 -1.37
CA GLY A 204 4.78 -12.55 -0.80
C GLY A 204 5.29 -13.94 -0.43
N GLN A 205 6.60 -14.09 -0.52
CA GLN A 205 7.29 -15.38 -0.35
C GLN A 205 7.15 -15.99 1.05
N LEU A 206 6.85 -15.17 2.06
CA LEU A 206 6.71 -15.58 3.47
C LEU A 206 5.28 -15.35 3.99
N ASN A 207 4.26 -15.42 3.13
CA ASN A 207 2.86 -15.33 3.57
C ASN A 207 2.49 -16.52 4.49
N PRO A 208 2.04 -16.30 5.74
CA PRO A 208 1.73 -17.39 6.67
C PRO A 208 0.39 -18.11 6.44
N LYS A 209 -0.48 -17.66 5.51
CA LYS A 209 -1.72 -18.39 5.13
C LYS A 209 -1.45 -19.25 3.87
N TRP A 210 -0.95 -20.47 4.10
CA TRP A 210 -0.54 -21.45 3.07
C TRP A 210 -1.57 -21.70 1.95
N THR A 211 -2.87 -21.57 2.24
CA THR A 211 -3.97 -21.70 1.27
C THR A 211 -3.82 -20.80 0.04
N LYS A 212 -3.24 -19.59 0.17
CA LYS A 212 -3.00 -18.71 -0.98
C LYS A 212 -1.87 -19.20 -1.90
N TRP A 213 -0.91 -19.97 -1.38
CA TRP A 213 0.13 -20.62 -2.20
C TRP A 213 -0.47 -21.78 -3.03
N LEU A 214 -1.35 -22.58 -2.43
CA LEU A 214 -2.07 -23.65 -3.13
C LEU A 214 -2.97 -23.09 -4.25
N GLN A 215 -3.72 -22.02 -3.97
CA GLN A 215 -4.54 -21.32 -4.98
C GLN A 215 -3.71 -20.75 -6.15
N LYS A 216 -2.52 -20.22 -5.85
CA LYS A 216 -1.55 -19.70 -6.83
C LYS A 216 -1.00 -20.79 -7.76
N LEU A 217 -1.02 -22.06 -7.34
CA LEU A 217 -0.59 -23.21 -8.13
C LEU A 217 -1.73 -23.82 -8.97
N CYS A 218 -2.95 -23.88 -8.44
CA CYS A 218 -4.06 -24.59 -9.09
C CYS A 218 -4.84 -23.80 -10.15
N CYS A 219 -4.93 -22.46 -10.08
CA CYS A 219 -5.68 -21.67 -11.07
C CYS A 219 -5.05 -20.29 -11.40
N PRO A 220 -4.02 -20.24 -12.28
CA PRO A 220 -3.32 -18.99 -12.63
C PRO A 220 -4.20 -17.88 -13.22
N CYS A 221 -5.27 -18.22 -13.93
CA CYS A 221 -6.22 -17.26 -14.51
C CYS A 221 -7.28 -16.77 -13.52
N CYS A 222 -7.60 -17.54 -12.48
CA CYS A 222 -8.70 -17.23 -11.56
C CYS A 222 -8.26 -16.41 -10.34
N PHE A 223 -6.98 -16.45 -9.94
CA PHE A 223 -6.49 -15.85 -8.70
C PHE A 223 -5.47 -14.72 -8.93
N GLY A 224 -5.96 -13.49 -8.84
CA GLY A 224 -5.15 -12.27 -8.90
C GLY A 224 -6.01 -11.07 -9.27
N ARG A 225 -5.69 -9.89 -8.73
CA ARG A 225 -6.11 -8.62 -9.33
C ARG A 225 -5.10 -8.31 -10.44
N ASP A 226 -5.35 -8.87 -11.64
CA ASP A 226 -4.49 -8.75 -12.83
C ASP A 226 -4.27 -7.29 -13.31
N CYS A 227 -5.07 -6.36 -12.80
CA CYS A 227 -4.86 -4.93 -12.97
C CYS A 227 -3.83 -4.31 -12.00
N LEU A 228 -3.36 -5.00 -10.96
CA LEU A 228 -2.40 -4.48 -9.97
C LEU A 228 -0.98 -5.02 -10.17
N VAL A 229 0.03 -4.25 -9.73
CA VAL A 229 1.41 -4.74 -9.64
C VAL A 229 1.52 -5.77 -8.52
N LEU A 230 2.27 -6.85 -8.75
CA LEU A 230 2.48 -7.89 -7.76
C LEU A 230 3.39 -7.42 -6.62
N ASN A 231 2.94 -7.65 -5.38
CA ASN A 231 3.76 -7.55 -4.17
C ASN A 231 4.32 -6.13 -3.89
N GLN A 232 3.52 -5.11 -4.18
CA GLN A 232 3.78 -3.69 -3.89
C GLN A 232 2.67 -3.07 -3.02
N GLY A 233 1.90 -3.87 -2.28
CA GLY A 233 0.77 -3.36 -1.49
C GLY A 233 1.20 -2.33 -0.44
N TYR A 234 2.38 -2.51 0.15
CA TYR A 234 2.98 -1.52 1.05
C TYR A 234 3.30 -0.15 0.41
N LEU A 235 3.54 -0.09 -0.91
CA LEU A 235 3.69 1.16 -1.66
C LEU A 235 2.33 1.78 -1.99
N SER A 236 1.32 0.95 -2.26
CA SER A 236 -0.06 1.41 -2.44
C SER A 236 -0.60 2.08 -1.17
N GLU A 237 -0.33 1.51 0.02
CA GLU A 237 -0.63 2.11 1.32
C GLU A 237 0.05 3.48 1.52
N ALA A 238 1.37 3.56 1.30
CA ALA A 238 2.12 4.80 1.45
C ALA A 238 1.75 5.84 0.38
N GLY A 239 1.44 5.39 -0.84
CA GLY A 239 1.00 6.22 -1.96
C GLY A 239 -0.37 6.85 -1.72
N ALA A 240 -1.29 6.12 -1.07
CA ALA A 240 -2.58 6.68 -0.66
C ALA A 240 -2.39 7.79 0.39
N SER A 241 -1.50 7.62 1.38
CA SER A 241 -1.16 8.67 2.34
C SER A 241 -0.46 9.88 1.68
N LEU A 242 0.37 9.65 0.66
CA LEU A 242 1.02 10.71 -0.11
C LEU A 242 0.00 11.54 -0.90
N VAL A 243 -0.92 10.87 -1.61
CA VAL A 243 -2.03 11.51 -2.35
C VAL A 243 -2.95 12.28 -1.40
N ASP A 244 -3.30 11.71 -0.24
CA ASP A 244 -4.10 12.36 0.80
C ASP A 244 -3.44 13.66 1.29
N GLN A 245 -2.14 13.60 1.63
CA GLN A 245 -1.39 14.77 2.10
C GLN A 245 -1.26 15.85 1.01
N LYS A 246 -0.90 15.49 -0.23
CA LYS A 246 -0.71 16.46 -1.32
C LYS A 246 -2.04 17.13 -1.75
N LEU A 247 -3.18 16.46 -1.55
CA LEU A 247 -4.52 17.03 -1.78
C LEU A 247 -5.12 17.72 -0.54
N GLU A 248 -4.49 17.60 0.64
CA GLU A 248 -5.01 18.01 1.97
C GLU A 248 -6.36 17.35 2.36
N LEU A 249 -6.58 16.10 1.93
CA LEU A 249 -7.78 15.35 2.30
C LEU A 249 -7.82 15.04 3.81
N ASN A 250 -6.67 14.71 4.41
CA ASN A 250 -6.49 14.48 5.85
C ASN A 250 -7.43 13.38 6.41
N ILE A 251 -7.67 12.31 5.63
CA ILE A 251 -8.47 11.14 6.02
C ILE A 251 -7.66 9.84 6.07
N VAL A 252 -6.54 9.72 5.35
CA VAL A 252 -5.62 8.59 5.51
C VAL A 252 -4.74 8.83 6.74
N PRO A 253 -4.73 7.94 7.75
CA PRO A 253 -3.76 8.04 8.84
C PRO A 253 -2.34 7.93 8.26
N ARG A 254 -1.46 8.91 8.58
CA ARG A 254 -0.11 9.02 7.99
C ARG A 254 0.56 7.65 7.86
N THR A 255 0.91 7.30 6.62
CA THR A 255 1.46 5.98 6.28
C THR A 255 2.73 6.13 5.47
N LYS A 256 3.86 5.63 5.98
CA LYS A 256 5.16 5.67 5.28
C LYS A 256 5.78 4.28 5.15
N VAL A 257 6.79 4.18 4.29
CA VAL A 257 7.61 2.95 4.15
C VAL A 257 8.64 2.92 5.28
N VAL A 258 8.60 1.87 6.10
CA VAL A 258 9.44 1.71 7.31
C VAL A 258 10.09 0.33 7.32
N TYR A 259 11.26 0.22 7.94
CA TYR A 259 12.01 -1.02 8.15
C TYR A 259 11.94 -1.43 9.63
N LEU A 260 11.25 -2.53 9.96
CA LEU A 260 11.17 -3.04 11.34
C LEU A 260 11.66 -4.48 11.46
N ALA A 261 12.30 -4.81 12.59
CA ALA A 261 12.63 -6.19 12.99
C ALA A 261 11.93 -6.55 14.31
N SER A 262 11.27 -7.71 14.36
CA SER A 262 10.62 -8.24 15.57
C SER A 262 10.68 -9.78 15.56
N GLU A 263 10.83 -10.42 16.72
CA GLU A 263 10.75 -11.88 16.79
C GLU A 263 9.36 -12.45 16.41
N THR A 264 8.30 -11.63 16.39
CA THR A 264 6.92 -12.01 16.04
C THR A 264 6.63 -12.04 14.53
N PHE A 265 7.45 -11.42 13.67
CA PHE A 265 7.23 -11.42 12.22
C PHE A 265 7.58 -12.79 11.59
N ASN A 266 7.05 -13.11 10.41
CA ASN A 266 7.29 -14.40 9.76
C ASN A 266 8.65 -14.43 9.04
N TYR A 267 9.66 -15.05 9.67
CA TYR A 267 11.01 -15.21 9.13
C TYR A 267 11.30 -16.66 8.73
N SER A 268 12.19 -16.85 7.75
CA SER A 268 12.66 -18.19 7.40
C SER A 268 13.38 -18.85 8.59
N ALA A 269 13.39 -20.18 8.60
CA ALA A 269 14.17 -20.94 9.60
C ALA A 269 15.65 -20.57 9.55
N ILE A 270 16.19 -20.31 8.35
CA ILE A 270 17.57 -19.90 8.12
C ILE A 270 17.88 -18.56 8.81
N ASP A 271 16.99 -17.57 8.71
CA ASP A 271 17.19 -16.26 9.35
C ASP A 271 17.10 -16.34 10.88
N ARG A 272 16.16 -17.15 11.41
CA ARG A 272 16.03 -17.40 12.85
C ARG A 272 17.22 -18.17 13.43
N VAL A 273 17.85 -19.06 12.66
CA VAL A 273 19.11 -19.74 13.06
C VAL A 273 20.29 -18.78 12.96
N LYS A 274 20.43 -18.01 11.87
CA LYS A 274 21.52 -17.04 11.70
C LYS A 274 21.53 -15.94 12.76
N SER A 275 20.36 -15.40 13.14
CA SER A 275 20.27 -14.35 14.17
C SER A 275 20.69 -14.88 15.55
N ARG A 276 20.20 -16.07 15.94
CA ARG A 276 20.61 -16.78 17.17
C ARG A 276 22.11 -17.08 17.19
N GLY A 277 22.65 -17.63 16.09
CA GLY A 277 24.07 -17.95 15.97
C GLY A 277 24.98 -16.72 16.12
N LYS A 278 24.61 -15.60 15.48
CA LYS A 278 25.33 -14.33 15.65
C LYS A 278 25.26 -13.78 17.08
N ARG A 279 24.10 -13.86 17.73
CA ARG A 279 23.94 -13.40 19.12
C ARG A 279 24.81 -14.22 20.07
N LEU A 280 24.76 -15.55 19.97
CA LEU A 280 25.62 -16.46 20.75
C LEU A 280 27.12 -16.26 20.46
N ALA A 281 27.50 -15.93 19.24
CA ALA A 281 28.89 -15.63 18.88
C ALA A 281 29.38 -14.29 19.45
N LEU A 282 28.50 -13.29 19.60
CA LEU A 282 28.79 -12.04 20.33
C LEU A 282 28.91 -12.27 21.83
N GLU A 283 27.96 -12.99 22.43
CA GLU A 283 27.94 -13.35 23.85
C GLU A 283 29.19 -14.16 24.25
N LYS A 284 29.60 -15.14 23.44
CA LYS A 284 30.73 -16.04 23.75
C LYS A 284 32.09 -15.55 23.27
N VAL A 285 32.15 -14.80 22.17
CA VAL A 285 33.42 -14.31 21.59
C VAL A 285 33.25 -12.87 21.06
N PRO A 286 33.27 -11.84 21.94
CA PRO A 286 33.03 -10.45 21.53
C PRO A 286 33.90 -9.96 20.36
N LYS A 287 35.17 -10.38 20.30
CA LYS A 287 36.12 -10.06 19.20
C LYS A 287 35.71 -10.62 17.81
N VAL A 288 34.80 -11.59 17.77
CA VAL A 288 34.18 -12.12 16.54
C VAL A 288 32.80 -11.51 16.34
N GLY A 289 32.00 -11.38 17.41
CA GLY A 289 30.68 -10.72 17.35
C GLY A 289 30.72 -9.27 16.83
N GLN A 290 31.72 -8.50 17.24
CA GLN A 290 31.98 -7.13 16.77
C GLN A 290 32.30 -7.03 15.27
N ARG A 291 32.59 -8.16 14.60
CA ARG A 291 32.80 -8.21 13.14
C ARG A 291 31.52 -8.43 12.34
N PHE A 292 30.37 -8.58 13.00
CA PHE A 292 29.07 -8.69 12.33
C PHE A 292 28.41 -7.32 12.19
N ASN A 293 28.36 -6.79 10.96
CA ASN A 293 27.66 -5.54 10.60
C ASN A 293 26.16 -5.50 10.97
N ARG A 294 25.57 -6.62 11.40
CA ARG A 294 24.21 -6.74 11.91
C ARG A 294 24.11 -7.93 12.87
N ILE A 295 23.65 -7.67 14.09
CA ILE A 295 23.22 -8.64 15.11
C ILE A 295 21.68 -8.65 15.10
N GLY A 296 21.03 -9.77 15.47
CA GLY A 296 19.57 -9.90 15.45
C GLY A 296 18.99 -10.33 14.10
N LEU A 297 17.67 -10.16 13.94
CA LEU A 297 16.91 -10.48 12.72
C LEU A 297 17.03 -9.34 11.68
N PRO A 298 16.95 -9.64 10.36
CA PRO A 298 16.95 -8.59 9.34
C PRO A 298 15.62 -7.82 9.33
N PRO A 299 15.60 -6.48 9.35
CA PRO A 299 14.38 -5.71 9.20
C PRO A 299 13.63 -6.06 7.92
N LYS A 300 12.30 -6.09 8.03
CA LYS A 300 11.38 -6.18 6.90
C LYS A 300 10.99 -4.77 6.49
N VAL A 301 11.03 -4.48 5.19
CA VAL A 301 10.36 -3.30 4.64
C VAL A 301 8.85 -3.54 4.63
N GLY A 302 8.08 -2.52 4.97
CA GLY A 302 6.61 -2.56 4.94
C GLY A 302 6.01 -1.15 5.04
N SER A 303 4.69 -1.07 5.00
CA SER A 303 3.97 0.16 5.32
C SER A 303 3.72 0.21 6.82
N PHE A 304 3.95 1.38 7.42
CA PHE A 304 3.62 1.69 8.80
C PHE A 304 2.59 2.81 8.79
N GLN A 305 1.35 2.49 9.17
CA GLN A 305 0.22 3.40 9.25
C GLN A 305 -0.02 3.79 10.71
N LEU A 306 -0.19 5.08 11.02
CA LEU A 306 -0.54 5.51 12.38
C LEU A 306 -1.88 4.91 12.82
N PHE A 307 -1.96 4.43 14.06
CA PHE A 307 -3.20 3.90 14.62
C PHE A 307 -4.14 5.05 15.04
N VAL A 308 -5.45 4.86 14.88
CA VAL A 308 -6.47 5.88 15.19
C VAL A 308 -7.49 5.38 16.23
N GLU A 309 -7.64 6.13 17.31
CA GLU A 309 -8.42 5.72 18.49
C GLU A 309 -9.88 6.19 18.44
N GLY A 310 -10.81 5.35 18.93
CA GLY A 310 -12.24 5.64 19.00
C GLY A 310 -13.02 5.54 17.69
N TYR A 311 -12.37 5.11 16.61
CA TYR A 311 -13.00 4.80 15.33
C TYR A 311 -13.67 3.42 15.35
N LYS A 312 -14.68 3.23 14.50
CA LYS A 312 -15.29 1.93 14.16
C LYS A 312 -15.60 1.88 12.67
N ASP A 313 -15.76 0.68 12.12
CA ASP A 313 -16.19 0.38 10.76
C ASP A 313 -17.34 1.31 10.31
N ALA A 314 -17.25 1.89 9.12
CA ALA A 314 -18.27 2.82 8.65
C ALA A 314 -19.64 2.16 8.55
N ASP A 315 -19.69 0.91 8.12
CA ASP A 315 -20.89 0.05 8.12
C ASP A 315 -21.64 0.03 9.47
N TYR A 316 -20.92 -0.09 10.60
CA TYR A 316 -21.52 -0.06 11.94
C TYR A 316 -22.24 1.26 12.23
N TRP A 317 -21.65 2.38 11.79
CA TRP A 317 -22.22 3.71 12.01
C TRP A 317 -23.33 4.05 11.01
N LEU A 318 -23.18 3.68 9.74
CA LEU A 318 -24.19 3.90 8.69
C LEU A 318 -25.52 3.21 9.05
N ARG A 319 -25.49 1.95 9.48
CA ARG A 319 -26.69 1.23 9.97
C ARG A 319 -27.36 1.93 11.16
N ARG A 320 -26.58 2.60 12.02
CA ARG A 320 -27.14 3.40 13.11
C ARG A 320 -27.76 4.69 12.60
N PHE A 321 -27.13 5.38 11.65
CA PHE A 321 -27.67 6.63 11.08
C PHE A 321 -28.91 6.39 10.20
N GLU A 322 -29.15 5.17 9.72
CA GLU A 322 -30.42 4.77 9.08
C GLU A 322 -31.58 4.66 10.09
N ALA A 323 -31.30 4.28 11.35
CA ALA A 323 -32.30 4.14 12.41
C ALA A 323 -32.46 5.41 13.28
N GLU A 324 -31.34 6.11 13.52
CA GLU A 324 -31.20 7.33 14.32
C GLU A 324 -30.51 8.41 13.45
N PRO A 325 -31.26 9.12 12.58
CA PRO A 325 -30.67 10.11 11.66
C PRO A 325 -29.86 11.18 12.37
N LEU A 326 -28.69 11.52 11.81
CA LEU A 326 -27.80 12.55 12.34
C LEU A 326 -28.46 13.94 12.28
N PRO A 327 -28.21 14.82 13.28
CA PRO A 327 -28.53 16.24 13.15
C PRO A 327 -27.87 16.84 11.91
N GLU A 328 -28.56 17.75 11.22
CA GLU A 328 -28.17 18.18 9.86
C GLU A 328 -26.75 18.77 9.79
N ASN A 329 -26.30 19.51 10.80
CA ASN A 329 -24.92 20.01 10.85
C ASN A 329 -23.88 18.88 10.89
N THR A 330 -24.15 17.80 11.64
CA THR A 330 -23.29 16.61 11.72
C THR A 330 -23.40 15.76 10.46
N ASN A 331 -24.59 15.66 9.87
CA ASN A 331 -24.80 15.03 8.57
C ASN A 331 -23.97 15.74 7.48
N ARG A 332 -23.99 17.08 7.43
CA ARG A 332 -23.11 17.87 6.54
C ARG A 332 -21.63 17.58 6.78
N GLN A 333 -21.17 17.51 8.03
CA GLN A 333 -19.78 17.13 8.33
C GLN A 333 -19.44 15.72 7.81
N LEU A 334 -20.34 14.74 7.97
CA LEU A 334 -20.15 13.38 7.45
C LEU A 334 -20.06 13.38 5.91
N LEU A 335 -20.90 14.16 5.22
CA LEU A 335 -20.84 14.30 3.76
C LEU A 335 -19.52 14.93 3.29
N LEU A 336 -19.07 16.01 3.92
CA LEU A 336 -17.78 16.65 3.62
C LEU A 336 -16.57 15.72 3.87
N GLN A 337 -16.68 14.76 4.80
CA GLN A 337 -15.69 13.70 5.01
C GLN A 337 -15.80 12.60 3.95
N PHE A 338 -17.02 12.20 3.58
CA PHE A 338 -17.31 11.19 2.56
C PHE A 338 -16.85 11.61 1.15
N GLU A 339 -17.01 12.88 0.79
CA GLU A 339 -16.52 13.44 -0.48
C GLU A 339 -14.99 13.33 -0.61
N ARG A 340 -14.25 13.50 0.50
CA ARG A 340 -12.79 13.32 0.53
C ARG A 340 -12.41 11.85 0.27
N LEU A 341 -13.17 10.89 0.82
CA LEU A 341 -12.99 9.46 0.55
C LEU A 341 -13.21 9.13 -0.92
N VAL A 342 -14.29 9.68 -1.51
CA VAL A 342 -14.61 9.53 -2.92
C VAL A 342 -13.48 10.08 -3.81
N VAL A 343 -12.99 11.28 -3.52
CA VAL A 343 -11.87 11.91 -4.26
C VAL A 343 -10.61 11.06 -4.18
N LEU A 344 -10.22 10.61 -2.98
CA LEU A 344 -9.07 9.74 -2.76
C LEU A 344 -9.19 8.44 -3.59
N ASP A 345 -10.24 7.65 -3.33
CA ASP A 345 -10.44 6.33 -3.93
C ASP A 345 -10.54 6.38 -5.44
N TYR A 346 -11.17 7.44 -5.98
CA TYR A 346 -11.29 7.61 -7.42
C TYR A 346 -9.93 7.93 -8.04
N ILE A 347 -9.16 8.89 -7.52
CA ILE A 347 -7.84 9.25 -8.06
C ILE A 347 -6.88 8.05 -8.03
N ILE A 348 -6.76 7.35 -6.90
CA ILE A 348 -5.86 6.18 -6.78
C ILE A 348 -6.42 4.91 -7.45
N ARG A 349 -7.65 4.98 -7.98
CA ARG A 349 -8.49 3.84 -8.43
C ARG A 349 -8.37 2.63 -7.50
N ASN A 350 -8.79 2.81 -6.24
CA ASN A 350 -8.87 1.73 -5.27
C ASN A 350 -9.73 0.56 -5.80
N THR A 351 -9.32 -0.67 -5.50
CA THR A 351 -10.00 -1.90 -5.94
C THR A 351 -10.63 -2.70 -4.80
N ASP A 352 -10.55 -2.23 -3.55
CA ASP A 352 -11.00 -2.96 -2.34
C ASP A 352 -11.75 -2.13 -1.28
N ARG A 353 -12.30 -0.97 -1.63
CA ARG A 353 -13.10 -0.18 -0.68
C ARG A 353 -14.49 -0.79 -0.44
N GLY A 354 -14.56 -1.79 0.42
CA GLY A 354 -15.77 -2.17 1.18
C GLY A 354 -16.10 -1.14 2.28
N ASN A 355 -17.24 -1.28 2.97
CA ASN A 355 -17.68 -0.39 4.05
C ASN A 355 -17.15 -0.77 5.45
N ASP A 356 -16.41 -1.87 5.50
CA ASP A 356 -15.47 -2.30 6.54
C ASP A 356 -14.11 -1.57 6.40
N ASN A 357 -13.64 -1.38 5.17
CA ASN A 357 -12.33 -0.80 4.85
C ASN A 357 -12.27 0.74 4.92
N TRP A 358 -13.23 1.39 5.56
CA TRP A 358 -13.11 2.78 6.04
C TRP A 358 -13.86 2.92 7.37
N LEU A 359 -13.35 3.78 8.23
CA LEU A 359 -13.84 3.92 9.60
C LEU A 359 -14.48 5.30 9.82
N ILE A 360 -15.47 5.35 10.71
CA ILE A 360 -16.06 6.59 11.23
C ILE A 360 -15.79 6.66 12.75
N LYS A 361 -15.39 7.86 13.22
CA LYS A 361 -15.43 8.27 14.62
C LYS A 361 -16.53 9.29 14.78
N TYR A 362 -17.46 9.03 15.69
CA TYR A 362 -18.56 9.93 16.02
C TYR A 362 -18.58 10.16 17.53
N ASP A 363 -18.05 11.29 17.97
CA ASP A 363 -18.03 11.70 19.37
C ASP A 363 -19.34 12.41 19.71
N CYS A 364 -20.39 11.63 19.98
CA CYS A 364 -21.67 12.17 20.42
C CYS A 364 -21.58 12.62 21.90
N PRO A 365 -21.88 13.90 22.23
CA PRO A 365 -21.93 14.39 23.61
C PRO A 365 -23.25 13.98 24.28
N LEU A 366 -23.49 12.66 24.37
CA LEU A 366 -24.53 12.11 25.24
C LEU A 366 -24.13 12.34 26.70
N ASP A 367 -25.10 12.74 27.52
CA ASP A 367 -24.88 13.33 28.83
C ASP A 367 -23.86 12.59 29.71
N SER A 368 -22.90 13.35 30.24
CA SER A 368 -22.16 12.95 31.43
C SER A 368 -23.11 12.98 32.64
N ALA A 369 -23.91 11.92 32.78
CA ALA A 369 -25.00 11.75 33.74
C ALA A 369 -24.50 11.61 35.20
N GLY A 370 -23.78 12.62 35.68
CA GLY A 370 -23.09 12.64 36.96
C GLY A 370 -22.53 14.00 37.39
N VAL A 371 -22.60 15.06 36.56
CA VAL A 371 -22.19 16.43 36.96
C VAL A 371 -23.38 17.38 36.88
N ARG A 372 -24.11 17.51 38.00
CA ARG A 372 -24.95 18.68 38.27
C ARG A 372 -24.11 19.66 39.09
N ASP A 373 -23.43 20.57 38.41
CA ASP A 373 -22.96 21.81 39.05
C ASP A 373 -23.04 22.97 38.05
N SER A 374 -23.17 24.20 38.55
CA SER A 374 -23.57 25.36 37.76
C SER A 374 -22.40 26.24 37.37
N ASP A 375 -21.90 26.06 36.14
CA ASP A 375 -21.60 27.19 35.25
C ASP A 375 -21.39 26.71 33.79
N TRP A 376 -21.94 27.47 32.84
CA TRP A 376 -21.79 27.34 31.38
C TRP A 376 -21.26 26.00 30.83
N VAL A 377 -22.15 25.00 30.73
CA VAL A 377 -21.82 23.75 30.02
C VAL A 377 -21.54 24.06 28.55
N VAL A 378 -20.25 24.08 28.19
CA VAL A 378 -19.81 24.17 26.80
C VAL A 378 -20.19 22.85 26.11
N VAL A 379 -21.36 22.84 25.48
CA VAL A 379 -21.82 21.73 24.63
C VAL A 379 -20.89 21.66 23.43
N LYS A 380 -19.81 20.90 23.58
CA LYS A 380 -18.85 20.63 22.52
C LYS A 380 -19.59 19.97 21.36
N GLU A 381 -19.63 20.65 20.22
CA GLU A 381 -20.36 20.16 19.05
C GLU A 381 -19.93 18.71 18.70
N PRO A 382 -20.88 17.83 18.33
CA PRO A 382 -20.59 16.46 17.97
C PRO A 382 -19.69 16.40 16.73
N ILE A 383 -18.42 16.04 16.93
CA ILE A 383 -17.42 15.92 15.87
C ILE A 383 -17.54 14.54 15.23
N ILE A 384 -17.73 14.50 13.91
CA ILE A 384 -17.64 13.29 13.11
C ILE A 384 -16.39 13.33 12.19
N LYS A 385 -15.64 12.23 12.14
CA LYS A 385 -14.42 12.09 11.32
C LYS A 385 -14.38 10.75 10.62
N LEU A 386 -13.75 10.72 9.45
CA LEU A 386 -13.51 9.53 8.63
C LEU A 386 -12.03 9.14 8.68
N ALA A 387 -11.73 7.84 8.64
CA ALA A 387 -10.39 7.32 8.44
C ALA A 387 -10.35 6.29 7.29
N ALA A 388 -9.53 6.55 6.28
CA ALA A 388 -9.33 5.71 5.10
C ALA A 388 -8.15 4.74 5.30
N ILE A 389 -8.46 3.53 5.72
CA ILE A 389 -7.49 2.46 6.04
C ILE A 389 -7.36 1.43 4.90
N ASP A 390 -6.47 0.44 5.05
CA ASP A 390 -6.27 -0.69 4.12
C ASP A 390 -6.25 -0.32 2.62
N ASN A 391 -5.42 0.66 2.27
CA ASN A 391 -5.30 1.20 0.91
C ASN A 391 -4.35 0.38 0.02
N GLY A 392 -3.96 -0.82 0.46
CA GLY A 392 -2.89 -1.63 -0.14
C GLY A 392 -3.19 -2.26 -1.51
N LEU A 393 -4.36 -1.98 -2.09
CA LEU A 393 -4.82 -2.56 -3.35
C LEU A 393 -5.40 -1.48 -4.29
N ALA A 394 -4.66 -0.38 -4.43
CA ALA A 394 -4.89 0.73 -5.35
C ALA A 394 -3.73 0.86 -6.37
N PHE A 395 -3.73 1.93 -7.18
CA PHE A 395 -2.76 2.22 -8.25
C PHE A 395 -2.65 1.11 -9.33
N PRO A 396 -3.73 0.78 -10.05
CA PRO A 396 -3.72 -0.24 -11.10
C PRO A 396 -3.06 0.20 -12.42
N LEU A 397 -2.50 -0.79 -13.13
CA LEU A 397 -1.87 -0.73 -14.46
C LEU A 397 -2.85 -0.56 -15.64
N LYS A 398 -4.15 -0.81 -15.40
CA LYS A 398 -5.25 -0.73 -16.36
C LYS A 398 -6.56 -0.63 -15.59
N HIS A 399 -7.63 -0.10 -16.18
CA HIS A 399 -8.94 -0.27 -15.57
C HIS A 399 -9.33 -1.76 -15.59
N PRO A 400 -10.07 -2.26 -14.59
CA PRO A 400 -10.41 -3.68 -14.52
C PRO A 400 -11.24 -4.13 -15.73
N ASP A 401 -10.92 -5.30 -16.29
CA ASP A 401 -11.73 -5.92 -17.33
C ASP A 401 -13.13 -6.27 -16.79
N SER A 402 -14.18 -6.08 -17.59
CA SER A 402 -15.59 -5.98 -17.13
C SER A 402 -16.13 -7.20 -16.36
N TRP A 403 -15.46 -8.35 -16.43
CA TRP A 403 -15.79 -9.58 -15.69
C TRP A 403 -15.25 -9.59 -14.24
N ARG A 404 -14.42 -8.61 -13.87
CA ARG A 404 -14.00 -8.33 -12.49
C ARG A 404 -13.97 -6.81 -12.24
N ALA A 405 -15.15 -6.18 -12.19
CA ALA A 405 -15.28 -4.72 -12.17
C ALA A 405 -14.59 -3.97 -10.99
N TYR A 406 -14.31 -4.65 -9.87
CA TYR A 406 -13.81 -4.09 -8.61
C TYR A 406 -14.48 -2.75 -8.26
N PRO A 407 -15.77 -2.76 -7.90
CA PRO A 407 -16.54 -1.55 -7.67
C PRO A 407 -16.14 -0.84 -6.37
N PHE A 408 -16.45 0.46 -6.29
CA PHE A 408 -16.40 1.20 -5.03
C PHE A 408 -17.70 0.93 -4.26
N TYR A 409 -17.66 0.26 -3.10
CA TYR A 409 -18.91 -0.13 -2.42
C TYR A 409 -19.70 1.06 -1.87
N TRP A 410 -19.02 2.18 -1.60
CA TRP A 410 -19.69 3.43 -1.23
C TRP A 410 -20.63 3.98 -2.32
N ALA A 411 -20.49 3.58 -3.59
CA ALA A 411 -21.33 4.08 -4.68
C ALA A 411 -22.81 3.65 -4.57
N TRP A 412 -23.11 2.60 -3.80
CA TRP A 412 -24.50 2.18 -3.54
C TRP A 412 -25.15 2.90 -2.35
N LEU A 413 -24.37 3.62 -1.54
CA LEU A 413 -24.88 4.35 -0.38
C LEU A 413 -25.73 5.56 -0.81
N PRO A 414 -26.76 5.96 -0.02
CA PRO A 414 -27.58 7.14 -0.35
C PRO A 414 -26.74 8.42 -0.44
N GLN A 415 -25.67 8.55 0.35
CA GLN A 415 -24.73 9.66 0.31
C GLN A 415 -24.08 9.85 -1.08
N ALA A 416 -23.82 8.76 -1.82
CA ALA A 416 -23.22 8.83 -3.16
C ALA A 416 -24.15 9.45 -4.23
N LYS A 417 -25.43 9.63 -3.95
CA LYS A 417 -26.39 10.30 -4.85
C LYS A 417 -26.35 11.81 -4.73
N ILE A 418 -25.79 12.35 -3.64
CA ILE A 418 -25.73 13.79 -3.36
C ILE A 418 -24.67 14.45 -4.26
N PRO A 419 -24.97 15.58 -4.95
CA PRO A 419 -24.00 16.33 -5.73
C PRO A 419 -22.80 16.79 -4.89
N PHE A 420 -21.61 16.85 -5.50
CA PHE A 420 -20.42 17.39 -4.82
C PHE A 420 -20.67 18.81 -4.31
N SER A 421 -20.29 19.07 -3.06
CA SER A 421 -20.35 20.36 -2.36
C SER A 421 -19.54 21.45 -3.09
N GLN A 422 -19.65 22.70 -2.62
CA GLN A 422 -18.75 23.74 -3.13
C GLN A 422 -17.38 23.63 -2.44
N GLU A 423 -17.36 23.28 -1.15
CA GLU A 423 -16.16 23.13 -0.35
C GLU A 423 -15.18 22.08 -0.92
N ILE A 424 -15.66 20.94 -1.44
CA ILE A 424 -14.77 19.96 -2.08
C ILE A 424 -14.28 20.42 -3.46
N LYS A 425 -15.09 21.19 -4.21
CA LYS A 425 -14.68 21.76 -5.50
C LYS A 425 -13.58 22.80 -5.29
N ASP A 426 -13.75 23.71 -4.33
CA ASP A 426 -12.79 24.76 -4.03
C ASP A 426 -11.48 24.21 -3.47
N LEU A 427 -11.53 23.11 -2.71
CA LEU A 427 -10.33 22.40 -2.23
C LEU A 427 -9.57 21.66 -3.34
N ILE A 428 -10.27 21.04 -4.31
CA ILE A 428 -9.69 20.04 -5.21
C ILE A 428 -9.47 20.55 -6.63
N LEU A 429 -10.39 21.34 -7.21
CA LEU A 429 -10.27 21.83 -8.59
C LEU A 429 -9.00 22.68 -8.83
N PRO A 430 -8.59 23.61 -7.95
CA PRO A 430 -7.37 24.39 -8.15
C PRO A 430 -6.10 23.53 -8.20
N LYS A 431 -6.14 22.34 -7.58
CA LYS A 431 -5.03 21.38 -7.55
C LYS A 431 -5.07 20.48 -8.79
N ILE A 432 -6.14 19.71 -8.97
CA ILE A 432 -6.17 18.65 -9.99
C ILE A 432 -6.35 19.16 -11.43
N SER A 433 -6.70 20.44 -11.63
CA SER A 433 -6.76 21.06 -12.96
C SER A 433 -5.51 21.85 -13.34
N ASP A 434 -4.53 22.01 -12.43
CA ASP A 434 -3.20 22.51 -12.75
C ASP A 434 -2.30 21.34 -13.25
N PRO A 435 -1.77 21.39 -14.48
CA PRO A 435 -0.84 20.38 -14.96
C PRO A 435 0.44 20.24 -14.13
N ASN A 436 0.89 21.31 -13.46
CA ASN A 436 2.12 21.29 -12.66
C ASN A 436 1.90 20.47 -11.38
N PHE A 437 0.85 20.75 -10.60
CA PHE A 437 0.46 19.94 -9.45
C PHE A 437 0.33 18.44 -9.79
N VAL A 438 -0.30 18.10 -10.92
CA VAL A 438 -0.46 16.70 -11.36
C VAL A 438 0.88 16.07 -11.75
N LYS A 439 1.80 16.84 -12.32
CA LYS A 439 3.17 16.40 -12.61
C LYS A 439 3.98 16.20 -11.34
N ASP A 440 3.94 17.14 -10.41
CA ASP A 440 4.63 17.04 -9.12
C ASP A 440 4.13 15.83 -8.32
N LEU A 441 2.84 15.46 -8.47
CA LEU A 441 2.28 14.23 -7.90
C LEU A 441 2.80 12.96 -8.59
N GLU A 442 3.01 12.96 -9.91
CA GLU A 442 3.70 11.87 -10.61
C GLU A 442 5.15 11.74 -10.12
N GLU A 443 5.88 12.86 -9.94
CA GLU A 443 7.27 12.85 -9.49
C GLU A 443 7.39 12.36 -8.02
N ASP A 444 6.53 12.81 -7.11
CA ASP A 444 6.47 12.30 -5.72
C ASP A 444 6.16 10.79 -5.67
N LEU A 445 5.19 10.32 -6.47
CA LEU A 445 4.86 8.90 -6.56
C LEU A 445 5.98 8.07 -7.21
N TYR A 446 6.73 8.64 -8.17
CA TYR A 446 7.91 8.00 -8.75
C TYR A 446 9.02 7.85 -7.72
N GLU A 447 9.31 8.90 -6.95
CA GLU A 447 10.30 8.86 -5.86
C GLU A 447 9.92 7.87 -4.76
N LEU A 448 8.62 7.68 -4.49
CA LEU A 448 8.13 6.62 -3.60
C LEU A 448 8.25 5.22 -4.21
N PHE A 449 7.73 5.00 -5.42
CA PHE A 449 7.57 3.65 -5.99
C PHE A 449 8.92 3.06 -6.46
N LYS A 450 9.87 3.90 -6.90
CA LYS A 450 11.24 3.45 -7.27
C LYS A 450 12.05 2.89 -6.10
N LYS A 451 11.54 2.96 -4.87
CA LYS A 451 12.14 2.31 -3.68
C LYS A 451 12.02 0.79 -3.73
N ASP A 452 11.14 0.23 -4.57
CA ASP A 452 11.00 -1.22 -4.75
C ASP A 452 12.16 -1.84 -5.57
N PRO A 453 12.79 -2.94 -5.10
CA PRO A 453 13.74 -3.70 -5.90
C PRO A 453 13.17 -4.32 -7.20
N GLY A 454 11.85 -4.46 -7.29
CA GLY A 454 11.10 -4.93 -8.47
C GLY A 454 10.33 -3.81 -9.18
N PHE A 455 10.72 -2.54 -9.02
CA PHE A 455 10.11 -1.42 -9.74
C PHE A 455 10.39 -1.53 -11.25
N ASP A 456 9.34 -1.55 -12.06
CA ASP A 456 9.43 -1.34 -13.51
C ASP A 456 8.85 0.02 -13.91
N ARG A 457 9.62 0.78 -14.69
CA ARG A 457 9.21 2.09 -15.20
C ARG A 457 8.12 1.99 -16.27
N GLY A 458 8.03 0.86 -16.99
CA GLY A 458 6.93 0.60 -17.94
C GLY A 458 5.58 0.40 -17.23
N GLN A 459 5.58 -0.33 -16.12
CA GLN A 459 4.45 -0.47 -15.20
C GLN A 459 4.06 0.87 -14.58
N PHE A 460 5.01 1.63 -14.03
CA PHE A 460 4.74 2.93 -13.42
C PHE A 460 4.03 3.91 -14.37
N HIS A 461 4.52 4.05 -15.61
CA HIS A 461 3.86 4.92 -16.60
C HIS A 461 2.40 4.52 -16.88
N LYS A 462 2.04 3.23 -16.78
CA LYS A 462 0.65 2.77 -16.92
C LYS A 462 -0.20 3.10 -15.70
N GLN A 463 0.34 2.99 -14.48
CA GLN A 463 -0.35 3.42 -13.26
C GLN A 463 -0.69 4.91 -13.32
N ILE A 464 0.26 5.74 -13.77
CA ILE A 464 0.03 7.17 -13.96
C ILE A 464 -0.95 7.46 -15.10
N ALA A 465 -0.91 6.73 -16.22
CA ALA A 465 -1.86 6.92 -17.31
C ALA A 465 -3.32 6.63 -16.90
N VAL A 466 -3.53 5.65 -15.99
CA VAL A 466 -4.84 5.42 -15.34
C VAL A 466 -5.18 6.55 -14.37
N MET A 467 -4.26 6.95 -13.50
CA MET A 467 -4.46 8.05 -12.52
C MET A 467 -4.84 9.37 -13.21
N ARG A 468 -4.17 9.73 -14.32
CA ARG A 468 -4.49 10.90 -15.15
C ARG A 468 -5.90 10.81 -15.76
N GLY A 469 -6.34 9.62 -16.18
CA GLY A 469 -7.72 9.40 -16.67
C GLY A 469 -8.77 9.56 -15.56
N GLN A 470 -8.46 9.14 -14.34
CA GLN A 470 -9.31 9.37 -13.18
C GLN A 470 -9.37 10.86 -12.81
N ILE A 471 -8.23 11.56 -12.81
CA ILE A 471 -8.15 13.01 -12.58
C ILE A 471 -8.97 13.78 -13.63
N LEU A 472 -8.91 13.38 -14.91
CA LEU A 472 -9.70 13.99 -15.99
C LEU A 472 -11.21 13.84 -15.75
N ASN A 473 -11.69 12.62 -15.47
CA ASN A 473 -13.10 12.37 -15.18
C ASN A 473 -13.57 13.11 -13.91
N LEU A 474 -12.77 13.11 -12.84
CA LEU A 474 -13.09 13.82 -11.60
C LEU A 474 -13.14 15.34 -11.80
N THR A 475 -12.19 15.92 -12.54
CA THR A 475 -12.17 17.34 -12.88
C THR A 475 -13.45 17.76 -13.61
N GLN A 476 -13.91 16.95 -14.57
CA GLN A 476 -15.15 17.22 -15.28
C GLN A 476 -16.37 17.05 -14.38
N ALA A 477 -16.41 16.02 -13.53
CA ALA A 477 -17.53 15.79 -12.61
C ALA A 477 -17.70 16.88 -11.55
N LEU A 478 -16.59 17.40 -11.02
CA LEU A 478 -16.59 18.52 -10.08
C LEU A 478 -17.08 19.82 -10.75
N LYS A 479 -16.63 20.11 -11.98
CA LYS A 479 -17.10 21.26 -12.78
C LYS A 479 -18.59 21.18 -13.13
N ASP A 480 -19.06 19.99 -13.50
CA ASP A 480 -20.47 19.74 -13.86
C ASP A 480 -21.41 19.65 -12.65
N GLY A 481 -20.90 19.73 -11.41
CA GLY A 481 -21.71 19.55 -10.20
C GLY A 481 -22.33 18.16 -10.07
N LYS A 482 -21.67 17.11 -10.58
CA LYS A 482 -22.13 15.72 -10.49
C LYS A 482 -22.04 15.19 -9.06
N SER A 483 -22.65 14.03 -8.81
CA SER A 483 -22.53 13.25 -7.58
C SER A 483 -21.47 12.14 -7.69
N PRO A 484 -20.99 11.57 -6.58
CA PRO A 484 -20.13 10.38 -6.59
C PRO A 484 -20.65 9.22 -7.44
N LEU A 485 -21.98 8.98 -7.44
CA LEU A 485 -22.61 7.96 -8.26
C LEU A 485 -22.51 8.28 -9.77
N HIS A 486 -22.76 9.53 -10.17
CA HIS A 486 -22.60 9.96 -11.56
C HIS A 486 -21.12 9.94 -12.00
N LEU A 487 -20.17 10.19 -11.09
CA LEU A 487 -18.73 10.09 -11.36
C LEU A 487 -18.29 8.64 -11.67
N VAL A 488 -18.74 7.65 -10.89
CA VAL A 488 -18.37 6.24 -11.14
C VAL A 488 -19.09 5.62 -12.34
N GLN A 489 -20.14 6.28 -12.85
CA GLN A 489 -20.81 5.95 -14.11
C GLN A 489 -20.11 6.54 -15.35
N MET A 490 -19.14 7.45 -15.19
CA MET A 490 -18.39 7.99 -16.34
C MET A 490 -17.50 6.91 -16.97
N PRO A 491 -17.42 6.83 -18.32
CA PRO A 491 -16.57 5.86 -19.01
C PRO A 491 -15.11 5.92 -18.54
N PRO A 492 -14.46 4.77 -18.25
CA PRO A 492 -13.05 4.77 -17.86
C PRO A 492 -12.13 5.23 -19.01
N VAL A 493 -11.32 6.25 -18.71
CA VAL A 493 -10.34 6.86 -19.63
C VAL A 493 -8.92 6.49 -19.18
N ILE A 494 -8.00 6.34 -20.13
CA ILE A 494 -6.55 6.28 -19.91
C ILE A 494 -5.91 7.42 -20.69
N VAL A 495 -5.00 8.15 -20.07
CA VAL A 495 -4.34 9.34 -20.64
C VAL A 495 -2.83 9.12 -20.67
N GLU A 496 -2.31 8.73 -21.83
CA GLU A 496 -0.88 8.44 -22.04
C GLU A 496 -0.12 9.69 -22.51
N THR A 497 1.09 9.91 -22.00
CA THR A 497 2.00 10.91 -22.56
C THR A 497 2.74 10.30 -23.75
N ALA A 498 2.45 10.78 -24.96
CA ALA A 498 3.14 10.35 -26.16
C ALA A 498 4.58 10.87 -26.14
N ARG A 499 5.56 9.96 -26.25
CA ARG A 499 6.97 10.33 -26.33
C ARG A 499 7.28 10.90 -27.71
N SER A 500 7.38 12.22 -27.81
CA SER A 500 7.98 12.86 -28.99
C SER A 500 9.38 12.30 -29.21
N HIS A 501 9.64 11.76 -30.41
CA HIS A 501 10.98 11.38 -30.84
C HIS A 501 11.81 12.58 -31.35
N GLN A 502 11.24 13.79 -31.34
CA GLN A 502 11.92 15.04 -31.69
C GLN A 502 12.27 15.84 -30.44
N ARG A 503 13.34 16.65 -30.52
CA ARG A 503 13.84 17.53 -29.44
C ARG A 503 12.98 18.79 -29.24
N SER A 504 11.65 18.67 -29.23
CA SER A 504 10.72 19.74 -28.86
C SER A 504 10.20 19.52 -27.45
N ALA A 505 10.17 20.57 -26.62
CA ALA A 505 9.69 20.51 -25.22
C ALA A 505 8.15 20.51 -25.11
N SER A 506 7.49 19.72 -25.97
CA SER A 506 6.04 19.67 -26.14
C SER A 506 5.55 18.25 -25.81
N GLU A 507 5.11 18.03 -24.58
CA GLU A 507 4.42 16.79 -24.20
C GLU A 507 3.05 16.74 -24.86
N SER A 508 2.83 15.78 -25.76
CA SER A 508 1.52 15.50 -26.33
C SER A 508 0.82 14.40 -25.54
N TYR A 509 -0.47 14.61 -25.25
CA TYR A 509 -1.28 13.68 -24.45
C TYR A 509 -2.30 12.98 -25.32
N THR A 510 -2.34 11.64 -25.26
CA THR A 510 -3.28 10.80 -25.99
C THR A 510 -4.32 10.25 -25.02
N GLN A 511 -5.58 10.62 -25.24
CA GLN A 511 -6.72 10.08 -24.50
C GLN A 511 -7.24 8.81 -25.18
N SER A 512 -7.56 7.78 -24.40
CA SER A 512 -8.16 6.53 -24.89
C SER A 512 -9.27 6.04 -23.96
N PHE A 513 -10.34 5.51 -24.53
CA PHE A 513 -11.47 4.95 -23.78
C PHE A 513 -11.39 3.42 -23.79
N GLN A 514 -11.61 2.76 -22.65
CA GLN A 514 -11.52 1.29 -22.55
C GLN A 514 -12.78 0.58 -23.12
N SER A 515 -13.01 0.70 -24.43
CA SER A 515 -14.18 0.17 -25.14
C SER A 515 -14.10 -1.32 -25.51
N ARG A 516 -13.69 -2.18 -24.56
CA ARG A 516 -13.83 -3.64 -24.74
C ARG A 516 -15.25 -4.07 -24.40
N LYS A 517 -16.01 -4.48 -25.42
CA LYS A 517 -17.29 -5.19 -25.23
C LYS A 517 -17.06 -6.42 -24.34
N PRO A 518 -17.99 -6.76 -23.42
CA PRO A 518 -17.86 -7.97 -22.60
C PRO A 518 -17.79 -9.20 -23.51
N PHE A 519 -16.89 -10.14 -23.19
CA PHE A 519 -16.64 -11.32 -24.03
C PHE A 519 -17.83 -12.31 -24.08
N PHE A 520 -18.85 -12.07 -23.24
CA PHE A 520 -20.17 -12.70 -23.29
C PHE A 520 -21.26 -11.62 -23.23
N SER A 521 -21.48 -10.91 -24.33
CA SER A 521 -22.83 -10.42 -24.65
C SER A 521 -23.53 -11.52 -25.44
N TRP A 522 -24.45 -12.26 -24.81
CA TRP A 522 -25.50 -12.94 -25.57
C TRP A 522 -26.48 -11.90 -26.13
N TRP A 523 -27.22 -12.32 -27.16
CA TRP A 523 -27.98 -11.49 -28.10
C TRP A 523 -29.09 -10.65 -27.44
#